data_AF-D6Z0F4-F1
#
_entry.id   AF-D6Z0F4-F1
#
_cell.length_a   1.000
_cell.length_b   1.000
_cell.length_c   1.000
_cell.angle_alpha   90.00
_cell.angle_beta   90.00
_cell.angle_gamma   90.00
#
_symmetry.space_group_name_H-M   'P 1'
#
loop_
_entity.id
_entity.type
_entity.pdbx_description
1 polymer ?
#
loop_
_entity_poly.entity_id
_entity_poly.type
_entity_poly.pdbx_seq_one_letter_code
_entity_poly.pdbx_strand_id
1 'polypeptide(L)'
;MACLLRPINQSASSYADHLKSALLLLLLILSLAGCSGGGGGGSTKKYTVSATAGDGGSISPGSQSVARGTTASFTVTHESGYSIDSVSGCGGSLSGNIYTTGAISAACTVTATFAPGGPAPAPAPAPAPDPAPAPAPALAAPEDVVATAGYRLGLGTIEISWSAVTNATGYRVYWGEESGVHPETATVTETSHQLTNLTPDQTYYLVVAATAPGGTGPASVEVSATPETPVVTQNILNDTGIYWWADGSTNFLEEPQADYPGQDADFGRDAEAREGALAKVGGGAAGFDFTRLGANGEPLAIQDATWSDAGDEASGTRWSCVRDNRTGLIWEIKVNDASHLRHKGHTYTWYNSDGTVNGGSTGTANGGSCIDEANCDTEKFIAAVNSTGLCGADDWRLPNRQELMSIVHNGRYSPAIDPDYFPNTPLIWLWSSSTRAKAAGDHDNAWKVEFKNGDVYWDNKGSDLGVRLVRAGQ
;
A
#
# COMPACT_ATOMS: atom_id res chain seq x y z
N MET A 1 -51.80 -27.19 40.30
CA MET A 1 -52.81 -26.46 39.51
C MET A 1 -52.36 -26.55 38.06
N ALA A 2 -53.08 -27.31 37.23
CA ALA A 2 -52.72 -27.63 35.85
C ALA A 2 -53.29 -26.59 34.87
N CYS A 3 -52.55 -26.28 33.81
CA CYS A 3 -52.96 -25.77 32.48
C CYS A 3 -51.72 -25.21 31.76
N LEU A 4 -51.46 -25.34 30.47
CA LEU A 4 -51.97 -26.16 29.36
C LEU A 4 -50.90 -26.03 28.25
N LEU A 5 -50.68 -27.12 27.50
CA LEU A 5 -49.76 -27.22 26.36
C LEU A 5 -50.28 -26.42 25.14
N ARG A 6 -49.41 -25.80 24.34
CA ARG A 6 -48.97 -26.32 23.01
C ARG A 6 -48.07 -25.34 22.22
N PRO A 7 -47.28 -25.87 21.26
CA PRO A 7 -46.19 -25.18 20.54
C PRO A 7 -46.61 -24.62 19.18
N ILE A 8 -45.82 -23.70 18.61
CA ILE A 8 -45.94 -23.25 17.22
C ILE A 8 -44.87 -23.91 16.35
N ASN A 9 -45.35 -24.32 15.19
CA ASN A 9 -44.76 -25.21 14.21
C ASN A 9 -43.81 -24.49 13.24
N GLN A 10 -42.99 -25.33 12.61
CA GLN A 10 -42.03 -25.09 11.51
C GLN A 10 -42.61 -24.30 10.32
N SER A 11 -41.73 -23.63 9.56
CA SER A 11 -41.53 -23.98 8.14
C SER A 11 -40.25 -23.36 7.57
N ALA A 12 -39.42 -24.23 6.98
CA ALA A 12 -38.37 -23.90 6.03
C ALA A 12 -38.95 -24.11 4.61
N SER A 13 -38.62 -23.22 3.67
CA SER A 13 -38.82 -23.40 2.22
C SER A 13 -38.03 -22.31 1.49
N SER A 14 -36.85 -22.64 0.95
CA SER A 14 -36.64 -22.92 -0.48
C SER A 14 -36.37 -21.66 -1.31
N TYR A 15 -35.09 -21.31 -1.44
CA TYR A 15 -34.57 -20.46 -2.53
C TYR A 15 -34.14 -21.38 -3.67
N ALA A 16 -34.99 -21.49 -4.70
CA ALA A 16 -34.62 -22.00 -6.01
C ALA A 16 -35.59 -21.42 -7.06
N ASP A 17 -35.01 -21.09 -8.22
CA ASP A 17 -35.64 -20.71 -9.49
C ASP A 17 -36.20 -19.30 -9.65
N HIS A 18 -35.49 -18.46 -10.42
CA HIS A 18 -35.83 -18.23 -11.84
C HIS A 18 -34.83 -17.27 -12.52
N LEU A 19 -33.86 -17.83 -13.25
CA LEU A 19 -33.07 -17.14 -14.27
C LEU A 19 -33.62 -17.53 -15.65
N LYS A 20 -34.47 -16.67 -16.25
CA LYS A 20 -34.73 -16.66 -17.71
C LYS A 20 -35.06 -15.25 -18.20
N SER A 21 -34.09 -14.66 -18.90
CA SER A 21 -34.22 -13.91 -20.16
C SER A 21 -35.07 -12.63 -20.22
N ALA A 22 -34.43 -11.48 -20.40
CA ALA A 22 -34.80 -10.48 -21.43
C ALA A 22 -33.74 -9.37 -21.54
N LEU A 23 -33.10 -9.32 -22.71
CA LEU A 23 -32.29 -8.25 -23.24
C LEU A 23 -33.21 -7.09 -23.68
N LEU A 24 -33.09 -5.88 -23.11
CA LEU A 24 -33.49 -4.66 -23.83
C LEU A 24 -32.80 -3.39 -23.26
N LEU A 25 -32.24 -2.64 -24.20
CA LEU A 25 -31.49 -1.39 -24.11
C LEU A 25 -32.36 -0.21 -23.63
N LEU A 26 -31.95 0.55 -22.62
CA LEU A 26 -32.22 2.00 -22.52
C LEU A 26 -31.32 2.67 -21.46
N LEU A 27 -30.45 3.59 -21.90
CA LEU A 27 -29.72 4.51 -21.01
C LEU A 27 -30.69 5.55 -20.44
N LEU A 28 -30.79 5.63 -19.10
CA LEU A 28 -31.37 6.77 -18.40
C LEU A 28 -30.40 7.19 -17.28
N ILE A 29 -29.68 8.28 -17.47
CA ILE A 29 -28.82 8.88 -16.46
C ILE A 29 -29.71 9.65 -15.49
N LEU A 30 -29.81 9.15 -14.26
CA LEU A 30 -30.46 9.81 -13.13
C LEU A 30 -29.39 10.55 -12.32
N SER A 31 -29.36 11.89 -12.40
CA SER A 31 -28.53 12.70 -11.51
C SER A 31 -29.21 12.82 -10.14
N LEU A 32 -28.70 12.10 -9.13
CA LEU A 32 -29.02 12.38 -7.73
C LEU A 32 -28.05 13.43 -7.16
N ALA A 33 -28.64 14.52 -6.69
CA ALA A 33 -28.00 15.53 -5.87
C ALA A 33 -27.74 14.99 -4.45
N GLY A 34 -26.51 15.15 -3.98
CA GLY A 34 -26.14 15.08 -2.56
C GLY A 34 -25.73 16.47 -2.08
N CYS A 35 -26.47 17.00 -1.11
CA CYS A 35 -26.27 18.28 -0.43
C CYS A 35 -25.02 18.35 0.45
N SER A 36 -24.49 19.57 0.61
CA SER A 36 -23.90 20.20 1.81
C SER A 36 -22.60 20.94 1.46
N GLY A 37 -22.41 22.25 1.63
CA GLY A 37 -23.24 23.30 2.23
C GLY A 37 -22.54 24.68 2.13
N GLY A 38 -23.31 25.75 2.40
CA GLY A 38 -22.82 26.95 3.10
C GLY A 38 -22.26 28.15 2.30
N GLY A 39 -23.15 29.07 1.90
CA GLY A 39 -23.01 30.50 2.25
C GLY A 39 -22.08 31.41 1.42
N GLY A 40 -22.65 32.06 0.39
CA GLY A 40 -22.03 33.22 -0.26
C GLY A 40 -22.87 33.74 -1.44
N GLY A 41 -23.79 34.67 -1.16
CA GLY A 41 -24.68 35.25 -2.16
C GLY A 41 -23.92 36.05 -3.23
N GLY A 42 -23.87 35.50 -4.43
CA GLY A 42 -23.59 36.23 -5.66
C GLY A 42 -24.40 35.60 -6.77
N SER A 43 -25.44 36.29 -7.24
CA SER A 43 -26.08 35.92 -8.50
C SER A 43 -25.00 36.01 -9.59
N THR A 44 -24.42 34.87 -9.97
CA THR A 44 -23.40 34.82 -11.01
C THR A 44 -24.06 35.24 -12.31
N LYS A 45 -23.74 36.45 -12.77
CA LYS A 45 -24.26 36.99 -14.02
C LYS A 45 -23.96 36.00 -15.14
N LYS A 46 -25.00 35.46 -15.77
CA LYS A 46 -24.90 34.54 -16.90
C LYS A 46 -24.98 35.32 -18.21
N TYR A 47 -24.25 34.87 -19.20
CA TYR A 47 -24.29 35.40 -20.56
C TYR A 47 -24.70 34.28 -21.51
N THR A 48 -25.57 34.61 -22.46
CA THR A 48 -25.94 33.69 -23.54
C THR A 48 -24.91 33.79 -24.65
N VAL A 49 -24.37 32.65 -25.03
CA VAL A 49 -23.55 32.47 -26.23
C VAL A 49 -24.43 31.79 -27.27
N SER A 50 -24.70 32.48 -28.36
CA SER A 50 -25.49 31.93 -29.47
C SER A 50 -24.56 31.35 -30.54
N ALA A 51 -25.02 30.35 -31.29
CA ALA A 51 -24.26 29.76 -32.37
C ALA A 51 -25.06 29.79 -33.67
N THR A 52 -24.40 30.17 -34.76
CA THR A 52 -24.98 30.21 -36.11
C THR A 52 -24.07 29.47 -37.09
N ALA A 53 -24.67 28.73 -38.00
CA ALA A 53 -23.97 28.04 -39.08
C ALA A 53 -24.46 28.60 -40.43
N GLY A 54 -23.53 28.81 -41.37
CA GLY A 54 -23.84 29.07 -42.77
C GLY A 54 -24.23 27.80 -43.52
N ASP A 55 -24.57 27.95 -44.80
CA ASP A 55 -24.94 26.83 -45.68
C ASP A 55 -23.82 25.78 -45.77
N GLY A 56 -24.17 24.49 -45.84
CA GLY A 56 -23.21 23.38 -45.96
C GLY A 56 -22.77 22.74 -44.64
N GLY A 57 -23.43 23.07 -43.53
CA GLY A 57 -23.20 22.41 -42.24
C GLY A 57 -24.05 22.96 -41.10
N SER A 58 -23.75 22.54 -39.88
CA SER A 58 -24.50 22.87 -38.65
C SER A 58 -23.57 23.08 -37.45
N ILE A 59 -24.06 23.81 -36.45
CA ILE A 59 -23.40 24.02 -35.16
C ILE A 59 -24.37 23.73 -34.01
N SER A 60 -23.94 22.93 -33.02
CA SER A 60 -24.80 22.48 -31.92
C SER A 60 -24.07 22.51 -30.58
N PRO A 61 -24.72 22.96 -29.48
CA PRO A 61 -26.10 23.46 -29.42
C PRO A 61 -26.25 24.88 -30.02
N GLY A 62 -27.44 25.26 -30.47
CA GLY A 62 -27.68 26.60 -31.06
C GLY A 62 -27.51 27.79 -30.10
N SER A 63 -27.49 27.53 -28.78
CA SER A 63 -27.03 28.49 -27.77
C SER A 63 -26.68 27.79 -26.45
N GLN A 64 -25.85 28.42 -25.62
CA GLN A 64 -25.54 28.01 -24.25
C GLN A 64 -25.56 29.21 -23.31
N SER A 65 -26.08 29.04 -22.10
CA SER A 65 -26.01 30.05 -21.05
C SER A 65 -24.92 29.68 -20.05
N VAL A 66 -23.87 30.49 -19.97
CA VAL A 66 -22.69 30.22 -19.13
C VAL A 66 -22.45 31.35 -18.13
N ALA A 67 -21.81 31.04 -17.00
CA ALA A 67 -21.48 32.04 -16.00
C ALA A 67 -20.36 32.97 -16.50
N ARG A 68 -20.34 34.23 -16.03
CA ARG A 68 -19.25 35.15 -16.34
C ARG A 68 -17.89 34.53 -15.99
N GLY A 69 -16.96 34.54 -16.94
CA GLY A 69 -15.60 34.03 -16.78
C GLY A 69 -15.42 32.57 -17.16
N THR A 70 -16.49 31.82 -17.44
CA THR A 70 -16.38 30.42 -17.93
C THR A 70 -16.43 30.37 -19.45
N THR A 71 -16.16 29.20 -20.01
CA THR A 71 -16.18 28.95 -21.47
C THR A 71 -17.45 28.18 -21.87
N ALA A 72 -17.79 28.24 -23.17
CA ALA A 72 -18.84 27.47 -23.82
C ALA A 72 -18.22 26.59 -24.92
N SER A 73 -18.84 25.47 -25.27
CA SER A 73 -18.33 24.56 -26.31
C SER A 73 -19.44 24.14 -27.28
N PHE A 74 -19.10 24.13 -28.57
CA PHE A 74 -20.00 23.85 -29.68
C PHE A 74 -19.38 22.81 -30.61
N THR A 75 -20.17 21.83 -31.05
CA THR A 75 -19.76 20.86 -32.08
C THR A 75 -20.20 21.36 -33.45
N VAL A 76 -19.29 21.35 -34.41
CA VAL A 76 -19.49 21.78 -35.79
C VAL A 76 -19.51 20.56 -36.70
N THR A 77 -20.57 20.40 -37.48
CA THR A 77 -20.75 19.24 -38.36
C THR A 77 -20.97 19.74 -39.78
N HIS A 78 -20.11 19.37 -40.72
CA HIS A 78 -20.28 19.70 -42.13
C HIS A 78 -21.18 18.69 -42.84
N GLU A 79 -21.86 19.11 -43.91
CA GLU A 79 -22.61 18.23 -44.80
C GLU A 79 -21.69 17.56 -45.83
N SER A 80 -22.17 16.50 -46.48
CA SER A 80 -21.43 15.81 -47.53
C SER A 80 -21.13 16.74 -48.71
N GLY A 81 -19.87 16.82 -49.14
CA GLY A 81 -19.43 17.73 -50.20
C GLY A 81 -19.08 19.13 -49.71
N TYR A 82 -19.07 19.38 -48.40
CA TYR A 82 -18.58 20.60 -47.78
C TYR A 82 -17.44 20.28 -46.79
N SER A 83 -16.58 21.25 -46.53
CA SER A 83 -15.62 21.22 -45.42
C SER A 83 -15.79 22.45 -44.54
N ILE A 84 -15.43 22.34 -43.25
CA ILE A 84 -15.38 23.50 -42.36
C ILE A 84 -14.37 24.50 -42.92
N ASP A 85 -14.83 25.69 -43.28
CA ASP A 85 -14.01 26.76 -43.84
C ASP A 85 -13.44 27.64 -42.73
N SER A 86 -14.31 28.14 -41.86
CA SER A 86 -13.89 28.87 -40.66
C SER A 86 -14.89 28.75 -39.52
N VAL A 87 -14.42 28.82 -38.28
CA VAL A 87 -15.27 28.98 -37.10
C VAL A 87 -14.68 30.09 -36.25
N SER A 88 -15.45 31.13 -35.96
CA SER A 88 -14.97 32.31 -35.25
C SER A 88 -16.04 32.91 -34.33
N GLY A 89 -15.61 33.74 -33.37
CA GLY A 89 -16.50 34.41 -32.42
C GLY A 89 -16.20 34.05 -30.96
N CYS A 90 -16.57 34.95 -30.04
CA CYS A 90 -16.37 34.75 -28.59
C CYS A 90 -14.92 34.44 -28.14
N GLY A 91 -13.91 34.84 -28.93
CA GLY A 91 -12.48 34.65 -28.61
C GLY A 91 -12.05 33.18 -28.44
N GLY A 92 -12.72 32.26 -29.13
CA GLY A 92 -12.48 30.82 -29.02
C GLY A 92 -11.50 30.25 -30.05
N SER A 93 -11.36 28.93 -30.02
CA SER A 93 -10.55 28.15 -30.96
C SER A 93 -11.23 26.83 -31.33
N LEU A 94 -10.94 26.32 -32.54
CA LEU A 94 -11.46 25.05 -33.06
C LEU A 94 -10.39 23.96 -32.89
N SER A 95 -10.76 22.83 -32.29
CA SER A 95 -9.94 21.61 -32.24
C SER A 95 -10.74 20.44 -32.79
N GLY A 96 -10.32 19.92 -33.95
CA GLY A 96 -11.10 18.95 -34.71
C GLY A 96 -12.44 19.56 -35.14
N ASN A 97 -13.54 19.05 -34.59
CA ASN A 97 -14.90 19.55 -34.84
C ASN A 97 -15.52 20.25 -33.62
N ILE A 98 -14.77 20.50 -32.54
CA ILE A 98 -15.26 21.16 -31.32
C ILE A 98 -14.65 22.57 -31.21
N TYR A 99 -15.52 23.58 -31.18
CA TYR A 99 -15.14 24.97 -30.93
C TYR A 99 -15.38 25.34 -29.48
N THR A 100 -14.33 25.76 -28.77
CA THR A 100 -14.40 26.20 -27.37
C THR A 100 -14.14 27.70 -27.30
N THR A 101 -15.07 28.46 -26.71
CA THR A 101 -14.94 29.92 -26.56
C THR A 101 -13.86 30.30 -25.54
N GLY A 102 -13.40 31.55 -25.59
CA GLY A 102 -12.68 32.14 -24.46
C GLY A 102 -13.59 32.38 -23.26
N ALA A 103 -13.02 32.94 -22.18
CA ALA A 103 -13.78 33.31 -20.98
C ALA A 103 -14.86 34.37 -21.30
N ILE A 104 -16.13 34.05 -21.04
CA ILE A 104 -17.26 34.88 -21.45
C ILE A 104 -17.49 36.05 -20.48
N SER A 105 -17.42 37.28 -20.99
CA SER A 105 -17.61 38.52 -20.22
C SER A 105 -18.83 39.35 -20.65
N ALA A 106 -19.44 39.02 -21.80
CA ALA A 106 -20.66 39.57 -22.36
C ALA A 106 -21.33 38.53 -23.30
N ALA A 107 -22.61 38.74 -23.66
CA ALA A 107 -23.26 37.91 -24.68
C ALA A 107 -22.55 38.05 -26.03
N CYS A 108 -22.34 36.94 -26.74
CA CYS A 108 -21.61 36.92 -28.00
C CYS A 108 -22.11 35.77 -28.89
N THR A 109 -21.68 35.76 -30.15
CA THR A 109 -22.10 34.75 -31.14
C THR A 109 -20.88 34.04 -31.71
N VAL A 110 -20.98 32.72 -31.86
CA VAL A 110 -20.05 31.87 -32.60
C VAL A 110 -20.65 31.59 -33.97
N THR A 111 -19.86 31.78 -35.02
CA THR A 111 -20.28 31.57 -36.41
C THR A 111 -19.38 30.59 -37.11
N ALA A 112 -19.96 29.55 -37.71
CA ALA A 112 -19.29 28.56 -38.56
C ALA A 112 -19.65 28.77 -40.04
N THR A 113 -18.65 28.78 -40.92
CA THR A 113 -18.80 28.81 -42.38
C THR A 113 -18.27 27.52 -43.00
N PHE A 114 -18.85 27.12 -44.14
CA PHE A 114 -18.47 25.92 -44.87
C PHE A 114 -18.21 26.26 -46.33
N ALA A 115 -17.20 25.61 -46.92
CA ALA A 115 -16.86 25.76 -48.33
C ALA A 115 -17.24 24.49 -49.10
N PRO A 116 -17.85 24.59 -50.30
CA PRO A 116 -18.06 23.44 -51.16
C PRO A 116 -16.72 22.80 -51.53
N GLY A 117 -16.60 21.49 -51.35
CA GLY A 117 -15.47 20.71 -51.84
C GLY A 117 -15.43 20.77 -53.36
N GLY A 118 -14.49 21.54 -53.92
CA GLY A 118 -14.31 21.64 -55.36
C GLY A 118 -14.00 20.27 -56.01
N PRO A 119 -14.30 20.09 -57.31
CA PRO A 119 -13.92 18.88 -58.02
C PRO A 119 -12.40 18.73 -58.05
N ALA A 120 -11.92 17.53 -57.74
CA ALA A 120 -10.52 17.17 -57.81
C ALA A 120 -9.93 17.54 -59.19
N PRO A 121 -8.76 18.22 -59.26
CA PRO A 121 -8.14 18.56 -60.53
C PRO A 121 -7.64 17.29 -61.24
N ALA A 122 -7.80 17.28 -62.57
CA ALA A 122 -7.31 16.24 -63.48
C ALA A 122 -5.75 16.13 -63.45
N PRO A 123 -5.18 14.95 -63.75
CA PRO A 123 -3.77 14.66 -63.50
C PRO A 123 -2.85 15.37 -64.50
N ALA A 124 -1.84 16.07 -63.98
CA ALA A 124 -0.68 16.57 -64.74
C ALA A 124 0.31 15.43 -65.04
N PRO A 125 1.19 15.55 -66.06
CA PRO A 125 2.12 14.50 -66.44
C PRO A 125 3.08 14.20 -65.29
N ALA A 126 3.29 12.90 -65.02
CA ALA A 126 4.04 12.40 -63.88
C ALA A 126 5.38 13.13 -63.67
N PRO A 127 5.56 13.85 -62.54
CA PRO A 127 6.87 13.99 -61.93
C PRO A 127 7.33 12.59 -61.52
N ALA A 128 8.64 12.35 -61.56
CA ALA A 128 9.22 11.11 -61.02
C ALA A 128 8.61 10.85 -59.63
N PRO A 129 8.27 9.59 -59.29
CA PRO A 129 7.62 9.28 -58.02
C PRO A 129 8.45 9.91 -56.90
N ASP A 130 7.83 10.83 -56.16
CA ASP A 130 8.37 11.21 -54.85
C ASP A 130 8.58 9.91 -54.07
N PRO A 131 9.70 9.76 -53.34
CA PRO A 131 9.94 8.58 -52.54
C PRO A 131 8.70 8.33 -51.70
N ALA A 132 8.18 7.11 -51.71
CA ALA A 132 7.10 6.71 -50.81
C ALA A 132 7.38 7.32 -49.42
N PRO A 133 6.38 7.94 -48.75
CA PRO A 133 6.59 8.44 -47.39
C PRO A 133 7.30 7.34 -46.63
N ALA A 134 8.50 7.65 -46.13
CA ALA A 134 9.37 6.66 -45.54
C ALA A 134 8.52 5.80 -44.61
N PRO A 135 8.53 4.46 -44.74
CA PRO A 135 7.68 3.60 -43.94
C PRO A 135 7.81 4.06 -42.49
N ALA A 136 6.66 4.32 -41.84
CA ALA A 136 6.64 4.76 -40.44
C ALA A 136 7.62 3.86 -39.68
N PRO A 137 8.59 4.42 -38.94
CA PRO A 137 9.64 3.62 -38.31
C PRO A 137 8.99 2.48 -37.54
N ALA A 138 9.35 1.24 -37.90
CA ALA A 138 8.80 0.08 -37.24
C ALA A 138 9.15 0.16 -35.75
N LEU A 139 8.14 0.14 -34.89
CA LEU A 139 8.35 0.12 -33.45
C LEU A 139 8.93 -1.24 -33.06
N ALA A 140 9.99 -1.23 -32.23
CA ALA A 140 10.50 -2.43 -31.61
C ALA A 140 9.62 -2.86 -30.44
N ALA A 141 9.70 -4.12 -30.06
CA ALA A 141 9.13 -4.59 -28.81
C ALA A 141 9.90 -3.95 -27.64
N PRO A 142 9.23 -3.48 -26.57
CA PRO A 142 9.92 -3.02 -25.37
C PRO A 142 10.76 -4.15 -24.76
N GLU A 143 11.97 -3.81 -24.31
CA GLU A 143 12.94 -4.70 -23.67
C GLU A 143 13.11 -4.32 -22.19
N ASP A 144 13.88 -5.12 -21.44
CA ASP A 144 14.13 -4.96 -20.00
C ASP A 144 12.85 -4.84 -19.17
N VAL A 145 11.83 -5.62 -19.56
CA VAL A 145 10.55 -5.62 -18.86
C VAL A 145 10.72 -6.29 -17.51
N VAL A 146 10.41 -5.55 -16.45
CA VAL A 146 10.46 -6.03 -15.06
C VAL A 146 9.10 -5.79 -14.43
N ALA A 147 8.52 -6.83 -13.82
CA ALA A 147 7.32 -6.75 -13.01
C ALA A 147 7.69 -6.96 -11.54
N THR A 148 7.46 -5.95 -10.71
CA THR A 148 7.74 -5.99 -9.27
C THR A 148 6.43 -6.05 -8.50
N ALA A 149 6.24 -7.12 -7.73
CA ALA A 149 5.07 -7.30 -6.87
C ALA A 149 5.10 -6.32 -5.68
N GLY A 150 3.91 -5.94 -5.21
CA GLY A 150 3.72 -5.10 -4.04
C GLY A 150 2.30 -5.21 -3.48
N TYR A 151 1.98 -4.37 -2.51
CA TYR A 151 0.69 -4.38 -1.84
C TYR A 151 0.26 -2.98 -1.42
N ARG A 152 -1.04 -2.69 -1.54
CA ARG A 152 -1.64 -1.44 -1.08
C ARG A 152 -3.10 -1.64 -0.64
N LEU A 153 -3.42 -1.24 0.60
CA LEU A 153 -4.79 -1.17 1.13
C LEU A 153 -5.60 -2.49 1.05
N GLY A 154 -4.98 -3.65 1.24
CA GLY A 154 -5.70 -4.93 1.16
C GLY A 154 -5.60 -5.63 -0.19
N LEU A 155 -4.98 -5.00 -1.18
CA LEU A 155 -4.98 -5.47 -2.57
C LEU A 155 -3.55 -5.58 -3.10
N GLY A 156 -3.34 -6.56 -3.98
CA GLY A 156 -2.09 -6.73 -4.69
C GLY A 156 -1.84 -5.58 -5.66
N THR A 157 -0.58 -5.19 -5.80
CA THR A 157 -0.13 -4.24 -6.81
C THR A 157 1.04 -4.84 -7.59
N ILE A 158 1.18 -4.46 -8.86
CA ILE A 158 2.37 -4.78 -9.65
C ILE A 158 2.85 -3.49 -10.29
N GLU A 159 4.11 -3.12 -10.04
CA GLU A 159 4.79 -2.09 -10.83
C GLU A 159 5.51 -2.77 -12.00
N ILE A 160 5.09 -2.47 -13.22
CA ILE A 160 5.77 -2.92 -14.43
C ILE A 160 6.56 -1.77 -15.04
N SER A 161 7.81 -2.02 -15.43
CA SER A 161 8.70 -1.03 -16.05
C SER A 161 9.48 -1.63 -17.21
N TRP A 162 9.92 -0.80 -18.15
CA TRP A 162 10.63 -1.22 -19.36
C TRP A 162 11.54 -0.12 -19.92
N SER A 163 12.41 -0.48 -20.86
CA SER A 163 13.28 0.46 -21.58
C SER A 163 12.51 1.25 -22.66
N ALA A 164 12.84 2.53 -22.84
CA ALA A 164 12.17 3.40 -23.82
C ALA A 164 12.41 2.95 -25.27
N VAL A 165 11.34 2.85 -26.08
CA VAL A 165 11.39 2.49 -27.50
C VAL A 165 11.50 3.74 -28.37
N THR A 166 12.46 3.74 -29.29
CA THR A 166 12.67 4.87 -30.23
C THR A 166 11.44 5.06 -31.13
N ASN A 167 11.01 6.31 -31.30
CA ASN A 167 9.81 6.71 -32.07
C ASN A 167 8.45 6.32 -31.44
N ALA A 168 8.44 5.72 -30.24
CA ALA A 168 7.21 5.52 -29.48
C ALA A 168 6.69 6.87 -28.94
N THR A 169 5.39 7.10 -29.05
CA THR A 169 4.70 8.23 -28.41
C THR A 169 3.89 7.82 -27.18
N GLY A 170 3.90 6.54 -26.84
CA GLY A 170 3.28 5.95 -25.65
C GLY A 170 3.38 4.42 -25.68
N TYR A 171 2.77 3.77 -24.70
CA TYR A 171 2.79 2.32 -24.54
C TYR A 171 1.40 1.80 -24.18
N ARG A 172 1.16 0.55 -24.55
CA ARG A 172 -0.01 -0.21 -24.12
C ARG A 172 0.45 -1.42 -23.30
N VAL A 173 -0.02 -1.47 -22.06
CA VAL A 173 0.22 -2.57 -21.13
C VAL A 173 -0.97 -3.51 -21.20
N TYR A 174 -0.70 -4.81 -21.19
CA TYR A 174 -1.70 -5.87 -21.18
C TYR A 174 -1.39 -6.85 -20.05
N TRP A 175 -2.42 -7.34 -19.36
CA TRP A 175 -2.25 -8.36 -18.33
C TRP A 175 -3.44 -9.32 -18.23
N GLY A 176 -3.19 -10.48 -17.62
CA GLY A 176 -4.20 -11.48 -17.30
C GLY A 176 -3.70 -12.52 -16.31
N GLU A 177 -4.59 -13.44 -15.95
CA GLU A 177 -4.35 -14.47 -14.91
C GLU A 177 -3.83 -15.79 -15.50
N GLU A 178 -3.83 -15.91 -16.83
CA GLU A 178 -3.34 -17.08 -17.57
C GLU A 178 -2.23 -16.64 -18.54
N SER A 179 -1.14 -17.40 -18.60
CA SER A 179 -0.03 -17.13 -19.53
C SER A 179 -0.53 -17.09 -20.97
N GLY A 180 -0.13 -16.06 -21.72
CA GLY A 180 -0.54 -15.82 -23.09
C GLY A 180 -1.97 -15.26 -23.26
N VAL A 181 -2.71 -14.99 -22.18
CA VAL A 181 -4.08 -14.47 -22.23
C VAL A 181 -4.16 -13.16 -21.44
N HIS A 182 -4.30 -12.03 -22.15
CA HIS A 182 -4.26 -10.68 -21.54
C HIS A 182 -5.56 -9.89 -21.84
N PRO A 183 -6.67 -10.15 -21.12
CA PRO A 183 -7.95 -9.49 -21.39
C PRO A 183 -7.97 -8.01 -20.96
N GLU A 184 -7.12 -7.63 -20.01
CA GLU A 184 -7.07 -6.30 -19.46
C GLU A 184 -5.99 -5.44 -20.15
N THR A 185 -6.23 -4.13 -20.25
CA THR A 185 -5.29 -3.22 -20.92
C THR A 185 -5.31 -1.80 -20.38
N ALA A 186 -4.15 -1.14 -20.40
CA ALA A 186 -3.96 0.26 -20.04
C ALA A 186 -3.05 0.96 -21.06
N THR A 187 -3.23 2.27 -21.25
CA THR A 187 -2.37 3.09 -22.11
C THR A 187 -1.65 4.14 -21.27
N VAL A 188 -0.34 4.26 -21.44
CA VAL A 188 0.53 5.18 -20.68
C VAL A 188 1.51 5.90 -21.60
N THR A 189 2.03 7.04 -21.17
CA THR A 189 3.11 7.77 -21.87
C THR A 189 4.48 7.53 -21.25
N GLU A 190 4.51 7.14 -19.97
CA GLU A 190 5.72 6.83 -19.23
C GLU A 190 6.23 5.42 -19.55
N THR A 191 7.45 5.11 -19.09
CA THR A 191 8.08 3.77 -19.22
C THR A 191 7.82 2.88 -18.01
N SER A 192 6.80 3.18 -17.22
CA SER A 192 6.29 2.32 -16.16
C SER A 192 4.78 2.46 -15.99
N HIS A 193 4.18 1.48 -15.32
CA HIS A 193 2.78 1.51 -14.95
C HIS A 193 2.53 0.70 -13.67
N GLN A 194 1.70 1.27 -12.80
CA GLN A 194 1.24 0.61 -11.59
C GLN A 194 -0.12 -0.03 -11.80
N LEU A 195 -0.19 -1.36 -11.69
CA LEU A 195 -1.44 -2.10 -11.60
C LEU A 195 -1.88 -2.12 -10.13
N THR A 196 -3.17 -1.88 -9.92
CA THR A 196 -3.80 -1.87 -8.59
C THR A 196 -5.04 -2.75 -8.57
N ASN A 197 -5.55 -3.08 -7.39
CA ASN A 197 -6.74 -3.92 -7.20
C ASN A 197 -6.58 -5.35 -7.73
N LEU A 198 -5.35 -5.89 -7.70
CA LEU A 198 -5.09 -7.27 -8.08
C LEU A 198 -5.35 -8.21 -6.91
N THR A 199 -5.75 -9.45 -7.22
CA THR A 199 -5.94 -10.50 -6.22
C THR A 199 -4.57 -10.94 -5.67
N PRO A 200 -4.33 -10.87 -4.35
CA PRO A 200 -3.11 -11.42 -3.77
C PRO A 200 -2.99 -12.95 -3.97
N ASP A 201 -1.76 -13.46 -3.99
CA ASP A 201 -1.35 -14.84 -4.33
C ASP A 201 -1.77 -15.33 -5.73
N GLN A 202 -2.45 -14.50 -6.51
CA GLN A 202 -2.72 -14.76 -7.91
C GLN A 202 -1.51 -14.32 -8.75
N THR A 203 -1.01 -15.22 -9.60
CA THR A 203 0.04 -14.88 -10.56
C THR A 203 -0.59 -14.17 -11.75
N TYR A 204 -0.05 -13.00 -12.10
CA TYR A 204 -0.44 -12.22 -13.27
C TYR A 204 0.67 -12.26 -14.31
N TYR A 205 0.28 -12.37 -15.58
CA TYR A 205 1.15 -12.39 -16.74
C TYR A 205 0.96 -11.09 -17.52
N LEU A 206 2.06 -10.42 -17.85
CA LEU A 206 2.05 -9.07 -18.41
C LEU A 206 2.93 -8.96 -19.65
N VAL A 207 2.47 -8.18 -20.62
CA VAL A 207 3.24 -7.74 -21.78
C VAL A 207 3.01 -6.25 -22.03
N VAL A 208 3.99 -5.59 -22.66
CA VAL A 208 3.87 -4.18 -23.05
C VAL A 208 4.22 -4.02 -24.54
N ALA A 209 3.51 -3.15 -25.23
CA ALA A 209 3.76 -2.82 -26.64
C ALA A 209 3.90 -1.30 -26.83
N ALA A 210 4.90 -0.88 -27.59
CA ALA A 210 5.07 0.52 -27.96
C ALA A 210 3.96 0.97 -28.92
N THR A 211 3.54 2.24 -28.82
CA THR A 211 2.52 2.84 -29.68
C THR A 211 3.01 4.14 -30.29
N ALA A 212 2.58 4.41 -31.52
CA ALA A 212 2.82 5.66 -32.25
C ALA A 212 1.60 5.98 -33.13
N PRO A 213 1.50 7.16 -33.74
CA PRO A 213 0.38 7.51 -34.63
C PRO A 213 0.16 6.52 -35.80
N GLY A 214 1.16 5.71 -36.15
CA GLY A 214 1.08 4.66 -37.17
C GLY A 214 0.62 3.28 -36.69
N GLY A 215 0.38 3.08 -35.38
CA GLY A 215 -0.11 1.82 -34.82
C GLY A 215 0.61 1.36 -33.55
N THR A 216 0.34 0.12 -33.16
CA THR A 216 0.98 -0.57 -32.03
C THR A 216 2.03 -1.54 -32.56
N GLY A 217 3.23 -1.50 -31.99
CA GLY A 217 4.32 -2.42 -32.30
C GLY A 217 4.09 -3.83 -31.75
N PRO A 218 5.08 -4.74 -31.92
CA PRO A 218 5.04 -6.05 -31.29
C PRO A 218 5.07 -5.94 -29.76
N ALA A 219 4.47 -6.91 -29.08
CA ALA A 219 4.52 -7.03 -27.63
C ALA A 219 5.91 -7.48 -27.16
N SER A 220 6.27 -7.10 -25.94
CA SER A 220 7.47 -7.55 -25.23
C SER A 220 7.46 -9.07 -24.96
N VAL A 221 8.57 -9.56 -24.41
CA VAL A 221 8.55 -10.84 -23.69
C VAL A 221 7.53 -10.77 -22.55
N GLU A 222 6.83 -11.88 -22.32
CA GLU A 222 5.90 -12.01 -21.21
C GLU A 222 6.68 -12.14 -19.90
N VAL A 223 6.29 -11.33 -18.93
CA VAL A 223 6.78 -11.40 -17.54
C VAL A 223 5.63 -11.77 -16.62
N SER A 224 5.94 -12.35 -15.47
CA SER A 224 4.95 -12.66 -14.46
C SER A 224 5.35 -12.10 -13.11
N ALA A 225 4.36 -11.68 -12.33
CA ALA A 225 4.53 -11.37 -10.92
C ALA A 225 3.32 -11.85 -10.13
N THR A 226 3.57 -12.25 -8.89
CA THR A 226 2.55 -12.72 -7.96
C THR A 226 2.55 -11.74 -6.79
N PRO A 227 1.57 -10.82 -6.69
CA PRO A 227 1.41 -9.98 -5.52
C PRO A 227 1.19 -10.88 -4.32
N GLU A 228 2.14 -10.96 -3.41
CA GLU A 228 1.96 -11.79 -2.22
C GLU A 228 0.82 -11.21 -1.39
N THR A 229 -0.03 -12.09 -0.83
CA THR A 229 -0.82 -11.69 0.33
C THR A 229 0.21 -11.32 1.38
N PRO A 230 0.32 -10.06 1.85
CA PRO A 230 1.06 -9.85 3.08
C PRO A 230 0.36 -10.75 4.06
N VAL A 231 1.11 -11.67 4.68
CA VAL A 231 0.59 -12.44 5.81
C VAL A 231 -0.11 -11.41 6.65
N VAL A 232 -1.44 -11.48 6.70
CA VAL A 232 -2.18 -10.72 7.66
C VAL A 232 -1.76 -11.41 8.94
N THR A 233 -0.62 -10.99 9.49
CA THR A 233 -0.45 -10.91 10.91
C THR A 233 -1.67 -10.11 11.29
N GLN A 234 -2.76 -10.81 11.61
CA GLN A 234 -3.85 -10.15 12.26
C GLN A 234 -3.14 -9.39 13.38
N ASN A 235 -3.52 -8.14 13.62
CA ASN A 235 -3.02 -7.36 14.76
C ASN A 235 -3.44 -8.00 16.12
N ILE A 236 -3.53 -9.32 16.14
CA ILE A 236 -3.44 -10.20 17.27
C ILE A 236 -2.05 -10.00 17.86
N LEU A 237 -1.99 -9.13 18.85
CA LEU A 237 -0.86 -9.06 19.76
C LEU A 237 -0.88 -10.29 20.67
N ASN A 238 0.24 -10.55 21.34
CA ASN A 238 0.19 -11.41 22.51
C ASN A 238 -0.70 -10.78 23.59
N ASP A 239 -1.12 -11.62 24.53
CA ASP A 239 -1.80 -11.16 25.73
C ASP A 239 -0.83 -10.42 26.66
N THR A 240 -1.26 -10.00 27.84
CA THR A 240 -0.44 -9.09 28.66
C THR A 240 0.70 -9.80 29.42
N GLY A 241 0.62 -11.11 29.60
CA GLY A 241 1.45 -11.92 30.48
C GLY A 241 0.96 -11.94 31.94
N ILE A 242 -0.19 -11.37 32.26
CA ILE A 242 -0.72 -11.31 33.63
C ILE A 242 -1.72 -12.45 33.83
N TYR A 243 -1.23 -13.56 34.36
CA TYR A 243 -2.05 -14.74 34.67
C TYR A 243 -2.44 -14.84 36.16
N TRP A 244 -2.25 -13.78 36.94
CA TRP A 244 -2.52 -13.70 38.38
C TRP A 244 -3.41 -12.50 38.73
N TRP A 245 -4.11 -12.56 39.87
CA TRP A 245 -5.01 -11.50 40.32
C TRP A 245 -4.36 -10.53 41.31
N ALA A 246 -4.97 -9.36 41.48
CA ALA A 246 -4.64 -8.36 42.49
C ALA A 246 -5.87 -7.92 43.26
N ASP A 247 -5.66 -7.40 44.46
CA ASP A 247 -6.66 -6.65 45.22
C ASP A 247 -6.16 -5.21 45.49
N GLY A 248 -6.85 -4.45 46.34
CA GLY A 248 -6.47 -3.07 46.69
C GLY A 248 -5.13 -2.92 47.42
N SER A 249 -4.43 -4.01 47.73
CA SER A 249 -3.23 -4.05 48.57
C SER A 249 -2.14 -5.02 48.09
N THR A 250 -2.50 -6.07 47.35
CA THR A 250 -1.63 -7.22 47.06
C THR A 250 -1.73 -7.62 45.59
N ASN A 251 -0.58 -7.90 44.98
CA ASN A 251 -0.46 -8.47 43.63
C ASN A 251 -0.09 -9.96 43.71
N PHE A 252 -0.11 -10.67 42.58
CA PHE A 252 0.27 -12.08 42.46
C PHE A 252 -0.61 -13.04 43.28
N LEU A 253 -1.90 -12.75 43.41
CA LEU A 253 -2.86 -13.63 44.04
C LEU A 253 -3.18 -14.81 43.11
N GLU A 254 -3.32 -15.99 43.69
CA GLU A 254 -3.56 -17.26 42.97
C GLU A 254 -5.05 -17.54 42.72
N GLU A 255 -5.94 -16.75 43.33
CA GLU A 255 -7.39 -16.96 43.27
C GLU A 255 -8.12 -15.70 42.75
N PRO A 256 -9.26 -15.84 42.06
CA PRO A 256 -10.08 -14.72 41.63
C PRO A 256 -10.55 -13.85 42.80
N GLN A 257 -10.53 -12.53 42.59
CA GLN A 257 -10.92 -11.56 43.62
C GLN A 257 -12.35 -11.08 43.37
N ALA A 258 -13.31 -11.55 44.18
CA ALA A 258 -14.73 -11.25 44.00
C ALA A 258 -15.07 -9.75 44.01
N ASP A 259 -14.36 -8.97 44.84
CA ASP A 259 -14.52 -7.51 44.94
C ASP A 259 -13.80 -6.73 43.82
N TYR A 260 -12.96 -7.42 43.04
CA TYR A 260 -12.18 -6.88 41.93
C TYR A 260 -12.36 -7.77 40.68
N PRO A 261 -13.58 -7.89 40.13
CA PRO A 261 -13.85 -8.78 39.02
C PRO A 261 -13.29 -8.23 37.70
N GLY A 262 -13.03 -9.14 36.76
CA GLY A 262 -12.71 -8.79 35.38
C GLY A 262 -11.27 -8.37 35.17
N GLN A 263 -10.36 -9.00 35.91
CA GLN A 263 -8.93 -8.80 35.76
C GLN A 263 -8.39 -9.58 34.57
N ASP A 264 -7.18 -9.25 34.13
CA ASP A 264 -6.55 -9.91 33.00
C ASP A 264 -6.45 -11.43 33.18
N ALA A 265 -6.14 -11.85 34.41
CA ALA A 265 -6.13 -13.24 34.82
C ALA A 265 -7.47 -13.98 34.64
N ASP A 266 -8.61 -13.30 34.48
CA ASP A 266 -9.91 -13.93 34.23
C ASP A 266 -10.13 -14.28 32.76
N PHE A 267 -9.35 -13.72 31.83
CA PHE A 267 -9.66 -13.78 30.39
C PHE A 267 -8.43 -14.06 29.52
N GLY A 268 -8.72 -14.32 28.24
CA GLY A 268 -7.69 -14.39 27.21
C GLY A 268 -6.77 -15.60 27.35
N ARG A 269 -5.63 -15.50 26.66
CA ARG A 269 -4.64 -16.57 26.59
C ARG A 269 -3.89 -16.72 27.91
N ASP A 270 -3.72 -15.65 28.68
CA ASP A 270 -3.07 -15.73 29.99
C ASP A 270 -3.87 -16.61 30.96
N ALA A 271 -5.21 -16.47 30.96
CA ALA A 271 -6.10 -17.35 31.71
C ALA A 271 -6.09 -18.80 31.19
N GLU A 272 -6.22 -18.99 29.87
CA GLU A 272 -6.17 -20.32 29.24
C GLU A 272 -4.85 -21.04 29.52
N ALA A 273 -3.73 -20.32 29.53
CA ALA A 273 -2.40 -20.87 29.82
C ALA A 273 -2.28 -21.34 31.27
N ARG A 274 -2.79 -20.56 32.23
CA ARG A 274 -2.80 -20.95 33.65
C ARG A 274 -3.60 -22.23 33.88
N GLU A 275 -4.73 -22.38 33.20
CA GLU A 275 -5.57 -23.58 33.29
C GLU A 275 -5.00 -24.80 32.54
N GLY A 276 -3.88 -24.62 31.82
CA GLY A 276 -3.31 -25.66 30.96
C GLY A 276 -4.18 -25.97 29.74
N ALA A 277 -5.15 -25.12 29.42
CA ALA A 277 -6.06 -25.26 28.29
C ALA A 277 -5.48 -24.67 26.99
N LEU A 278 -4.52 -23.75 27.10
CA LEU A 278 -3.88 -23.11 25.95
C LEU A 278 -2.93 -24.09 25.24
N ALA A 279 -3.33 -24.52 24.04
CA ALA A 279 -2.41 -25.20 23.12
C ALA A 279 -1.38 -24.20 22.58
N LYS A 280 -0.09 -24.55 22.74
CA LYS A 280 1.04 -23.79 22.19
C LYS A 280 1.79 -24.62 21.16
N VAL A 281 2.30 -23.96 20.13
CA VAL A 281 3.19 -24.57 19.13
C VAL A 281 4.60 -24.71 19.70
N GLY A 282 5.08 -23.68 20.39
CA GLY A 282 6.33 -23.65 21.12
C GLY A 282 6.08 -23.48 22.61
N GLY A 283 6.82 -22.57 23.26
CA GLY A 283 6.67 -22.30 24.69
C GLY A 283 6.68 -20.81 25.02
N GLY A 284 6.96 -20.47 26.28
CA GLY A 284 6.91 -19.10 26.77
C GLY A 284 5.96 -18.97 27.96
N ALA A 285 6.16 -17.92 28.75
CA ALA A 285 5.32 -17.65 29.92
C ALA A 285 3.87 -17.30 29.51
N ALA A 286 2.90 -17.62 30.37
CA ALA A 286 1.51 -17.18 30.26
C ALA A 286 0.92 -17.38 28.83
N GLY A 287 0.31 -16.37 28.21
CA GLY A 287 -0.26 -16.43 26.87
C GLY A 287 0.75 -16.42 25.71
N PHE A 288 2.04 -16.16 25.97
CA PHE A 288 3.06 -16.09 24.92
C PHE A 288 3.37 -17.47 24.30
N ASP A 289 3.70 -17.52 23.02
CA ASP A 289 4.00 -18.76 22.30
C ASP A 289 5.16 -18.52 21.30
N PHE A 290 6.33 -19.05 21.62
CA PHE A 290 7.59 -18.76 20.97
C PHE A 290 8.32 -20.04 20.54
N THR A 291 8.95 -19.99 19.36
CA THR A 291 9.88 -21.02 18.85
C THR A 291 11.28 -20.42 18.71
N ARG A 292 12.30 -21.09 19.24
CA ARG A 292 13.71 -20.71 19.08
C ARG A 292 14.24 -21.18 17.73
N LEU A 293 14.88 -20.28 17.01
CA LEU A 293 15.41 -20.52 15.66
C LEU A 293 16.93 -20.39 15.62
N GLY A 294 17.57 -21.27 14.85
CA GLY A 294 19.00 -21.21 14.57
C GLY A 294 19.37 -20.10 13.58
N ALA A 295 20.67 -20.00 13.28
CA ALA A 295 21.22 -18.99 12.38
C ALA A 295 20.75 -19.13 10.93
N ASN A 296 20.21 -20.30 10.56
CA ASN A 296 19.60 -20.57 9.26
C ASN A 296 18.09 -20.25 9.21
N GLY A 297 17.47 -19.84 10.31
CA GLY A 297 16.03 -19.59 10.40
C GLY A 297 15.19 -20.81 10.73
N GLU A 298 15.78 -21.99 10.84
CA GLU A 298 15.05 -23.22 11.16
C GLU A 298 14.87 -23.40 12.68
N PRO A 299 13.78 -24.04 13.13
CA PRO A 299 13.61 -24.41 14.54
C PRO A 299 14.77 -25.26 15.04
N LEU A 300 15.31 -24.91 16.21
CA LEU A 300 16.30 -25.74 16.88
C LEU A 300 15.69 -27.07 17.32
N ALA A 301 16.50 -28.14 17.28
CA ALA A 301 16.08 -29.46 17.73
C ALA A 301 15.76 -29.50 19.25
N ILE A 302 16.40 -28.64 20.03
CA ILE A 302 16.21 -28.51 21.48
C ILE A 302 15.62 -27.12 21.76
N GLN A 303 14.42 -27.08 22.33
CA GLN A 303 13.64 -25.85 22.55
C GLN A 303 13.59 -25.42 24.02
N ASP A 304 14.13 -26.21 24.95
CA ASP A 304 13.96 -26.06 26.41
C ASP A 304 15.28 -25.90 27.18
N ALA A 305 16.43 -25.91 26.50
CA ALA A 305 17.73 -25.70 27.15
C ALA A 305 17.88 -24.26 27.68
N THR A 306 18.66 -24.07 28.74
CA THR A 306 18.96 -22.74 29.29
C THR A 306 19.98 -22.00 28.43
N TRP A 307 19.75 -20.70 28.18
CA TRP A 307 20.69 -19.87 27.42
C TRP A 307 22.09 -19.82 28.07
N SER A 308 23.13 -19.84 27.23
CA SER A 308 24.51 -19.54 27.61
C SER A 308 25.18 -18.69 26.52
N ASP A 309 25.85 -17.61 26.92
CA ASP A 309 26.63 -16.77 25.98
C ASP A 309 27.79 -17.57 25.34
N ALA A 310 28.30 -18.58 26.04
CA ALA A 310 29.31 -19.52 25.55
C ALA A 310 28.71 -20.81 24.96
N GLY A 311 27.38 -20.87 24.81
CA GLY A 311 26.64 -22.01 24.29
C GLY A 311 26.64 -22.10 22.76
N ASP A 312 25.91 -23.08 22.25
CA ASP A 312 25.82 -23.43 20.83
C ASP A 312 24.40 -23.88 20.44
N GLU A 313 24.11 -23.85 19.14
CA GLU A 313 22.78 -24.19 18.60
C GLU A 313 22.47 -25.70 18.66
N ALA A 314 23.49 -26.56 18.57
CA ALA A 314 23.30 -28.01 18.59
C ALA A 314 22.86 -28.51 19.98
N SER A 315 23.35 -27.87 21.04
CA SER A 315 22.90 -28.11 22.41
C SER A 315 21.63 -27.33 22.79
N GLY A 316 21.10 -26.48 21.90
CA GLY A 316 19.94 -25.61 22.17
C GLY A 316 20.20 -24.49 23.18
N THR A 317 21.43 -24.36 23.66
CA THR A 317 21.81 -23.34 24.67
C THR A 317 22.08 -21.97 24.04
N ARG A 318 22.01 -21.88 22.71
CA ARG A 318 22.08 -20.63 21.96
C ARG A 318 21.14 -20.69 20.76
N TRP A 319 20.52 -19.56 20.42
CA TRP A 319 19.67 -19.38 19.26
C TRP A 319 19.86 -17.96 18.70
N SER A 320 19.57 -17.79 17.42
CA SER A 320 19.84 -16.55 16.70
C SER A 320 18.60 -15.66 16.57
N CYS A 321 17.43 -16.29 16.52
CA CYS A 321 16.12 -15.65 16.40
C CYS A 321 15.04 -16.36 17.22
N VAL A 322 13.92 -15.67 17.46
CA VAL A 322 12.71 -16.25 18.05
C VAL A 322 11.52 -15.93 17.15
N ARG A 323 10.79 -16.96 16.72
CA ARG A 323 9.48 -16.79 16.10
C ARG A 323 8.41 -16.71 17.17
N ASP A 324 7.59 -15.69 17.10
CA ASP A 324 6.33 -15.60 17.80
C ASP A 324 5.26 -16.31 16.99
N ASN A 325 4.79 -17.46 17.48
CA ASN A 325 3.81 -18.30 16.80
C ASN A 325 2.40 -17.67 16.80
N ARG A 326 2.17 -16.64 17.62
CA ARG A 326 0.90 -15.92 17.68
C ARG A 326 0.84 -14.78 16.67
N THR A 327 1.89 -13.96 16.63
CA THR A 327 1.96 -12.81 15.71
C THR A 327 2.52 -13.19 14.35
N GLY A 328 3.22 -14.32 14.25
CA GLY A 328 4.02 -14.72 13.08
C GLY A 328 5.37 -14.03 13.01
N LEU A 329 5.63 -12.99 13.81
CA LEU A 329 6.85 -12.19 13.71
C LEU A 329 8.08 -12.98 14.15
N ILE A 330 9.21 -12.72 13.49
CA ILE A 330 10.50 -13.27 13.88
C ILE A 330 11.38 -12.14 14.41
N TRP A 331 11.95 -12.37 15.59
CA TRP A 331 12.68 -11.40 16.37
C TRP A 331 14.16 -11.72 16.44
N GLU A 332 14.97 -10.68 16.28
CA GLU A 332 16.42 -10.73 16.48
C GLU A 332 16.74 -11.03 17.95
N ILE A 333 17.70 -11.92 18.24
CA ILE A 333 18.25 -12.10 19.59
C ILE A 333 19.56 -11.34 19.80
N LYS A 334 19.69 -10.69 20.96
CA LYS A 334 20.86 -9.87 21.31
C LYS A 334 22.00 -10.72 21.85
N VAL A 335 23.22 -10.23 21.64
CA VAL A 335 24.45 -10.90 22.03
C VAL A 335 25.15 -10.11 23.15
N ASN A 336 25.78 -10.81 24.09
CA ASN A 336 26.60 -10.23 25.15
C ASN A 336 28.10 -10.23 24.78
N ASP A 337 28.42 -9.64 23.64
CA ASP A 337 29.78 -9.50 23.14
C ASP A 337 29.92 -8.12 22.51
N ALA A 338 30.76 -7.25 23.09
CA ALA A 338 30.95 -5.88 22.63
C ALA A 338 31.57 -5.77 21.23
N SER A 339 32.17 -6.84 20.73
CA SER A 339 32.71 -6.92 19.37
C SER A 339 31.69 -7.41 18.34
N HIS A 340 30.48 -7.77 18.77
CA HIS A 340 29.45 -8.33 17.91
C HIS A 340 28.48 -7.23 17.44
N LEU A 341 28.14 -7.20 16.14
CA LEU A 341 27.20 -6.23 15.55
C LEU A 341 25.89 -6.05 16.33
N ARG A 342 25.35 -7.16 16.84
CA ARG A 342 24.09 -7.23 17.62
C ARG A 342 24.30 -7.15 19.15
N HIS A 343 25.38 -6.54 19.61
CA HIS A 343 25.66 -6.40 21.04
C HIS A 343 24.51 -5.68 21.76
N LYS A 344 24.11 -6.19 22.93
CA LYS A 344 23.04 -5.60 23.74
C LYS A 344 23.35 -4.17 24.23
N GLY A 345 24.62 -3.81 24.32
CA GLY A 345 25.04 -2.48 24.79
C GLY A 345 25.18 -1.43 23.68
N HIS A 346 24.98 -1.78 22.40
CA HIS A 346 25.03 -0.80 21.33
C HIS A 346 23.79 0.09 21.32
N THR A 347 24.00 1.36 21.04
CA THR A 347 22.96 2.38 20.88
C THR A 347 23.04 3.02 19.51
N TYR A 348 21.90 3.55 19.06
CA TYR A 348 21.71 4.11 17.74
C TYR A 348 20.81 5.34 17.84
N THR A 349 21.10 6.37 17.06
CA THR A 349 20.13 7.43 16.81
C THR A 349 19.08 6.94 15.82
N TRP A 350 17.89 7.52 15.90
CA TRP A 350 16.81 7.22 14.96
C TRP A 350 17.08 7.96 13.64
N TYR A 351 17.16 7.21 12.54
CA TYR A 351 17.35 7.73 11.20
C TYR A 351 16.56 6.92 10.17
N ASN A 352 15.88 7.61 9.26
CA ASN A 352 15.21 7.02 8.11
C ASN A 352 15.19 8.02 6.95
N SER A 353 15.91 7.68 5.88
CA SER A 353 16.06 8.50 4.67
C SER A 353 14.79 8.59 3.81
N ASP A 354 13.84 7.66 3.99
CA ASP A 354 12.57 7.67 3.26
C ASP A 354 11.59 8.68 3.86
N GLY A 355 11.43 9.80 3.15
CA GLY A 355 10.51 10.90 3.48
C GLY A 355 9.03 10.50 3.53
N THR A 356 8.65 9.35 3.00
CA THR A 356 7.25 8.89 3.00
C THR A 356 6.84 8.21 4.31
N VAL A 357 7.81 7.67 5.06
CA VAL A 357 7.57 6.89 6.29
C VAL A 357 8.26 7.46 7.54
N ASN A 358 9.04 8.54 7.39
CA ASN A 358 9.79 9.12 8.51
C ASN A 358 9.04 10.19 9.32
N GLY A 359 7.74 10.38 9.08
CA GLY A 359 6.91 11.29 9.88
C GLY A 359 7.28 12.78 9.72
N GLY A 360 8.00 13.13 8.66
CA GLY A 360 8.39 14.51 8.32
C GLY A 360 9.74 14.95 8.87
N SER A 361 10.52 14.06 9.50
CA SER A 361 11.89 14.33 9.94
C SER A 361 12.76 13.10 9.72
N THR A 362 13.86 13.27 8.99
CA THR A 362 14.81 12.19 8.69
C THR A 362 15.50 11.65 9.95
N GLY A 363 15.60 12.44 11.02
CA GLY A 363 16.32 12.08 12.23
C GLY A 363 17.81 12.39 12.15
N THR A 364 18.60 11.80 13.06
CA THR A 364 20.04 12.09 13.20
C THR A 364 20.85 10.90 12.69
N ALA A 365 21.70 11.12 11.70
CA ALA A 365 22.61 10.10 11.19
C ALA A 365 23.79 9.89 12.14
N ASN A 366 24.21 8.63 12.32
CA ASN A 366 25.45 8.24 12.99
C ASN A 366 25.72 8.87 14.37
N GLY A 367 24.72 8.94 15.25
CA GLY A 367 24.87 9.57 16.57
C GLY A 367 25.11 8.61 17.74
N GLY A 368 24.78 7.32 17.60
CA GLY A 368 24.87 6.35 18.69
C GLY A 368 26.27 5.79 18.96
N SER A 369 26.35 4.80 19.87
CA SER A 369 27.57 4.06 20.19
C SER A 369 27.44 2.59 19.77
N CYS A 370 28.09 2.24 18.68
CA CYS A 370 28.06 0.90 18.08
C CYS A 370 29.47 0.50 17.60
N ILE A 371 29.59 -0.68 16.99
CA ILE A 371 30.90 -1.21 16.57
C ILE A 371 31.64 -0.32 15.56
N ASP A 372 30.91 0.37 14.70
CA ASP A 372 31.43 1.30 13.71
C ASP A 372 30.75 2.66 13.94
N GLU A 373 31.45 3.55 14.66
CA GLU A 373 30.97 4.89 15.02
C GLU A 373 30.52 5.73 13.82
N ALA A 374 31.00 5.43 12.61
CA ALA A 374 30.57 6.10 11.39
C ALA A 374 29.21 5.61 10.85
N ASN A 375 28.61 4.59 11.45
CA ASN A 375 27.41 3.89 11.00
C ASN A 375 26.42 3.60 12.16
N CYS A 376 26.40 4.43 13.21
CA CYS A 376 25.57 4.22 14.40
C CYS A 376 24.20 4.92 14.36
N ASP A 377 23.42 4.62 13.34
CA ASP A 377 21.98 4.93 13.30
C ASP A 377 21.13 3.70 12.92
N THR A 378 19.82 3.82 13.10
CA THR A 378 18.89 2.70 12.86
C THR A 378 18.93 2.17 11.43
N GLU A 379 19.06 3.03 10.42
CA GLU A 379 19.07 2.62 9.01
C GLU A 379 20.34 1.84 8.67
N LYS A 380 21.50 2.31 9.14
CA LYS A 380 22.78 1.62 8.96
C LYS A 380 22.83 0.29 9.71
N PHE A 381 22.28 0.23 10.93
CA PHE A 381 22.20 -1.02 11.68
C PHE A 381 21.33 -2.06 10.97
N ILE A 382 20.17 -1.65 10.44
CA ILE A 382 19.30 -2.52 9.64
C ILE A 382 20.05 -3.07 8.43
N ALA A 383 20.69 -2.19 7.65
CA ALA A 383 21.44 -2.59 6.47
C ALA A 383 22.58 -3.56 6.81
N ALA A 384 23.30 -3.31 7.91
CA ALA A 384 24.36 -4.19 8.38
C ALA A 384 23.83 -5.58 8.76
N VAL A 385 22.73 -5.68 9.52
CA VAL A 385 22.14 -6.97 9.88
C VAL A 385 21.65 -7.72 8.66
N ASN A 386 20.96 -7.06 7.73
CA ASN A 386 20.49 -7.69 6.49
C ASN A 386 21.63 -8.26 5.64
N SER A 387 22.77 -7.56 5.58
CA SER A 387 23.96 -8.06 4.88
C SER A 387 24.56 -9.35 5.47
N THR A 388 24.23 -9.69 6.72
CA THR A 388 24.69 -10.93 7.36
C THR A 388 23.82 -12.15 7.04
N GLY A 389 22.63 -11.97 6.47
CA GLY A 389 21.67 -13.06 6.26
C GLY A 389 21.16 -13.67 7.56
N LEU A 390 20.97 -12.84 8.61
CA LEU A 390 20.57 -13.31 9.94
C LEU A 390 19.31 -14.19 9.86
N CYS A 391 19.41 -15.43 10.36
CA CYS A 391 18.33 -16.41 10.34
C CYS A 391 17.82 -16.72 8.92
N GLY A 392 18.76 -16.76 7.97
CA GLY A 392 18.49 -17.06 6.57
C GLY A 392 17.76 -15.94 5.83
N ALA A 393 17.82 -14.69 6.32
CA ALA A 393 16.99 -13.60 5.82
C ALA A 393 17.68 -12.23 5.81
N ASP A 394 17.16 -11.34 4.96
CA ASP A 394 17.69 -10.01 4.64
C ASP A 394 16.61 -8.90 4.57
N ASP A 395 15.43 -9.17 5.12
CA ASP A 395 14.25 -8.30 5.19
C ASP A 395 13.97 -7.79 6.62
N TRP A 396 15.00 -7.74 7.47
CA TRP A 396 14.90 -7.20 8.83
C TRP A 396 14.59 -5.70 8.81
N ARG A 397 13.78 -5.28 9.78
CA ARG A 397 13.36 -3.88 9.93
C ARG A 397 13.23 -3.50 11.40
N LEU A 398 13.11 -2.20 11.64
CA LEU A 398 12.74 -1.68 12.95
C LEU A 398 11.26 -2.01 13.24
N PRO A 399 10.93 -2.61 14.39
CA PRO A 399 9.56 -2.88 14.78
C PRO A 399 8.80 -1.57 15.01
N ASN A 400 7.51 -1.56 14.68
CA ASN A 400 6.63 -0.50 15.11
C ASN A 400 6.34 -0.60 16.62
N ARG A 401 5.73 0.43 17.20
CA ARG A 401 5.46 0.50 18.63
C ARG A 401 4.60 -0.68 19.13
N GLN A 402 3.57 -1.06 18.38
CA GLN A 402 2.69 -2.16 18.73
C GLN A 402 3.41 -3.52 18.69
N GLU A 403 4.31 -3.72 17.74
CA GLU A 403 5.14 -4.93 17.65
C GLU A 403 6.09 -5.02 18.84
N LEU A 404 6.78 -3.95 19.24
CA LEU A 404 7.61 -3.99 20.45
C LEU A 404 6.79 -4.29 21.71
N MET A 405 5.60 -3.69 21.80
CA MET A 405 4.67 -3.97 22.91
C MET A 405 4.17 -5.42 22.89
N SER A 406 4.13 -6.08 21.73
CA SER A 406 3.64 -7.46 21.63
C SER A 406 4.56 -8.47 22.30
N ILE A 407 5.80 -8.11 22.63
CA ILE A 407 6.74 -8.98 23.36
C ILE A 407 7.00 -8.47 24.79
N VAL A 408 6.28 -7.44 25.25
CA VAL A 408 6.34 -6.97 26.64
C VAL A 408 5.51 -7.89 27.53
N HIS A 409 6.10 -8.38 28.61
CA HIS A 409 5.43 -9.19 29.62
C HIS A 409 5.10 -8.33 30.85
N ASN A 410 3.86 -7.85 30.95
CA ASN A 410 3.39 -6.91 32.00
C ASN A 410 3.31 -7.55 33.40
N GLY A 411 3.24 -8.88 33.48
CA GLY A 411 3.34 -9.60 34.76
C GLY A 411 4.76 -9.71 35.34
N ARG A 412 5.78 -9.09 34.72
CA ARG A 412 7.19 -9.21 35.12
C ARG A 412 7.87 -7.84 35.20
N TYR A 413 8.93 -7.78 36.00
CA TYR A 413 9.74 -6.58 36.16
C TYR A 413 11.23 -6.94 36.10
N SER A 414 11.99 -6.16 35.33
CA SER A 414 13.45 -6.19 35.20
C SER A 414 14.02 -7.60 34.92
N PRO A 415 13.74 -8.21 33.75
CA PRO A 415 13.07 -7.59 32.60
C PRO A 415 11.55 -7.88 32.53
N ALA A 416 10.82 -6.95 31.90
CA ALA A 416 9.43 -7.07 31.46
C ALA A 416 9.34 -7.71 30.06
N ILE A 417 10.07 -8.82 29.87
CA ILE A 417 10.06 -9.71 28.70
C ILE A 417 10.38 -11.12 29.19
N ASP A 418 10.09 -12.15 28.40
CA ASP A 418 10.47 -13.52 28.74
C ASP A 418 11.99 -13.75 28.49
N PRO A 419 12.84 -13.85 29.52
CA PRO A 419 14.29 -14.01 29.35
C PRO A 419 14.69 -15.40 28.86
N ASP A 420 13.79 -16.40 28.96
CA ASP A 420 14.05 -17.75 28.45
C ASP A 420 13.97 -17.81 26.92
N TYR A 421 13.44 -16.77 26.28
CA TYR A 421 13.38 -16.60 24.83
C TYR A 421 14.14 -15.37 24.34
N PHE A 422 14.17 -14.30 25.13
CA PHE A 422 14.86 -13.04 24.82
C PHE A 422 16.00 -12.77 25.80
N PRO A 423 17.05 -13.60 25.82
CA PRO A 423 18.23 -13.36 26.62
C PRO A 423 18.91 -12.08 26.15
N ASN A 424 19.75 -11.51 27.02
CA ASN A 424 20.52 -10.30 26.72
C ASN A 424 19.66 -9.11 26.28
N THR A 425 18.37 -9.07 26.67
CA THR A 425 17.53 -7.91 26.42
C THR A 425 18.09 -6.69 27.15
N PRO A 426 18.38 -5.58 26.45
CA PRO A 426 18.83 -4.35 27.08
C PRO A 426 17.74 -3.81 28.01
N LEU A 427 18.11 -3.37 29.22
CA LEU A 427 17.20 -2.71 30.18
C LEU A 427 17.16 -1.19 29.98
N ILE A 428 17.39 -0.74 28.74
CA ILE A 428 17.28 0.64 28.29
C ILE A 428 16.08 0.77 27.35
N TRP A 429 15.74 1.99 26.97
CA TRP A 429 14.75 2.23 25.94
C TRP A 429 15.21 1.70 24.57
N LEU A 430 14.27 1.10 23.83
CA LEU A 430 14.47 0.65 22.46
C LEU A 430 13.64 1.49 21.48
N TRP A 431 14.25 1.87 20.36
CA TRP A 431 13.57 2.58 19.28
C TRP A 431 12.51 1.72 18.58
N SER A 432 11.40 2.35 18.22
CA SER A 432 10.43 1.83 17.24
C SER A 432 10.48 2.63 15.93
N SER A 433 9.95 2.07 14.85
CA SER A 433 9.73 2.77 13.58
C SER A 433 8.58 3.77 13.64
N SER A 434 7.75 3.72 14.69
CA SER A 434 6.61 4.61 14.84
C SER A 434 7.05 6.03 15.18
N THR A 435 6.82 6.96 14.26
CA THR A 435 7.07 8.39 14.48
C THR A 435 5.96 9.01 15.31
N ARG A 436 6.28 10.05 16.10
CA ARG A 436 5.27 10.77 16.87
C ARG A 436 4.62 11.83 15.99
N ALA A 437 3.31 11.74 15.83
CA ALA A 437 2.51 12.83 15.26
C ALA A 437 1.96 13.71 16.40
N LYS A 438 2.58 14.86 16.66
CA LYS A 438 1.97 15.96 17.44
C LYS A 438 1.98 17.23 16.58
N ALA A 439 1.27 18.27 17.04
CA ALA A 439 1.05 19.57 16.38
C ALA A 439 2.22 20.06 15.51
N ALA A 440 1.91 20.86 14.49
CA ALA A 440 2.86 21.37 13.50
C ALA A 440 4.21 21.75 14.12
N GLY A 441 5.29 21.08 13.68
CA GLY A 441 6.65 21.31 14.16
C GLY A 441 7.21 20.24 15.11
N ASP A 442 6.44 19.25 15.55
CA ASP A 442 6.91 18.15 16.42
C ASP A 442 7.25 16.87 15.63
N HIS A 443 8.05 17.00 14.56
CA HIS A 443 8.41 15.88 13.66
C HIS A 443 9.67 15.12 14.13
N ASP A 444 10.43 15.69 15.07
CA ASP A 444 11.73 15.18 15.49
C ASP A 444 11.65 14.10 16.57
N ASN A 445 10.47 13.52 16.81
CA ASN A 445 10.25 12.52 17.85
C ASN A 445 9.80 11.16 17.29
N ALA A 446 10.25 10.09 17.93
CA ALA A 446 9.83 8.72 17.66
C ALA A 446 9.42 8.01 18.96
N TRP A 447 8.57 6.98 18.84
CA TRP A 447 8.14 6.16 19.97
C TRP A 447 9.24 5.16 20.36
N LYS A 448 9.31 4.87 21.66
CA LYS A 448 10.26 3.94 22.28
C LYS A 448 9.56 3.07 23.32
N VAL A 449 10.10 1.87 23.54
CA VAL A 449 9.59 0.90 24.53
C VAL A 449 10.75 0.45 25.42
N GLU A 450 10.55 0.34 26.73
CA GLU A 450 11.56 -0.13 27.68
C GLU A 450 11.19 -1.51 28.25
N PHE A 451 12.12 -2.46 28.19
CA PHE A 451 11.92 -3.81 28.73
C PHE A 451 12.34 -3.97 30.19
N LYS A 452 12.58 -2.87 30.92
CA LYS A 452 12.75 -2.88 32.37
C LYS A 452 11.42 -3.05 33.08
N ASN A 453 10.39 -2.34 32.65
CA ASN A 453 9.05 -2.35 33.25
C ASN A 453 7.90 -2.37 32.22
N GLY A 454 8.20 -2.38 30.92
CA GLY A 454 7.19 -2.44 29.87
C GLY A 454 6.67 -1.06 29.43
N ASP A 455 7.31 0.04 29.87
CA ASP A 455 6.82 1.38 29.58
C ASP A 455 6.97 1.75 28.10
N VAL A 456 6.03 2.60 27.64
CA VAL A 456 5.98 3.14 26.29
C VAL A 456 6.02 4.65 26.36
N TYR A 457 7.01 5.25 25.71
CA TYR A 457 7.19 6.69 25.69
C TYR A 457 7.68 7.16 24.31
N TRP A 458 8.05 8.42 24.20
CA TRP A 458 8.63 8.99 22.98
C TRP A 458 9.88 9.79 23.34
N ASP A 459 10.76 9.99 22.38
CA ASP A 459 11.98 10.78 22.58
C ASP A 459 12.41 11.42 21.27
N ASN A 460 13.33 12.36 21.37
CA ASN A 460 13.94 13.01 20.21
C ASN A 460 14.74 11.99 19.40
N LYS A 461 14.60 12.02 18.08
CA LYS A 461 15.27 11.11 17.14
C LYS A 461 16.80 11.17 17.23
N GLY A 462 17.38 12.22 17.82
CA GLY A 462 18.80 12.33 18.13
C GLY A 462 19.24 11.67 19.44
N SER A 463 18.35 11.03 20.19
CA SER A 463 18.70 10.30 21.42
C SER A 463 19.33 8.93 21.13
N ASP A 464 20.29 8.52 21.97
CA ASP A 464 21.03 7.27 21.83
C ASP A 464 20.32 6.11 22.53
N LEU A 465 19.53 5.34 21.79
CA LEU A 465 18.72 4.25 22.35
C LEU A 465 19.09 2.89 21.75
N GLY A 466 18.67 1.81 22.42
CA GLY A 466 18.82 0.47 21.89
C GLY A 466 17.91 0.21 20.69
N VAL A 467 18.15 -0.89 19.98
CA VAL A 467 17.29 -1.36 18.88
C VAL A 467 17.14 -2.86 19.00
N ARG A 468 15.97 -3.42 18.66
CA ARG A 468 15.81 -4.86 18.36
C ARG A 468 15.08 -4.95 17.02
N LEU A 469 15.59 -5.75 16.09
CA LEU A 469 14.96 -5.90 14.78
C LEU A 469 13.89 -6.99 14.79
N VAL A 470 12.96 -6.82 13.87
CA VAL A 470 11.88 -7.77 13.59
C VAL A 470 11.78 -7.98 12.08
N ARG A 471 11.24 -9.12 11.67
CA ARG A 471 10.82 -9.39 10.29
C ARG A 471 9.45 -10.07 10.27
N ALA A 472 8.83 -10.11 9.09
CA ALA A 472 7.62 -10.90 8.90
C ALA A 472 7.93 -12.39 9.07
N GLY A 473 6.91 -13.17 9.45
CA GLY A 473 7.02 -14.63 9.51
C GLY A 473 7.17 -15.25 8.13
N GLN A 474 7.88 -16.38 8.08
CA GLN A 474 7.86 -17.30 6.94
C GLN A 474 6.62 -18.19 6.97
#